data_AF-A0A953H509-F1
#
_entry.id   AF-A0A953H509-F1
#
_cell.length_a   1.000
_cell.length_b   1.000
_cell.length_c   1.000
_cell.angle_alpha   90.00
_cell.angle_beta   90.00
_cell.angle_gamma   90.00
#
_symmetry.space_group_name_H-M   'P 1'
#
loop_
_entity.id
_entity.type
_entity.pdbx_description
1 polymer ?
#
loop_
_entity_poly.entity_id
_entity_poly.type
_entity_poly.pdbx_seq_one_letter_code
_entity_poly.pdbx_strand_id
1 'polypeptide(L)'
;MKKAFSILTLSLIAGLYACDGGKPTPEPEPDEYFSFYADDEYFNYPQVKGLGFTGEGQTLEAHKIGGTEYVISGRLKDAPDGLISLYFPGGHIPDQDTFVLTEASIYDFRSSSNNFRIESPLSGKVIFTERSGSRLTGTFEFQAFKYHPETGELSDTVISITEGKFSIIPKS
;
A
#
# COMPACT_ATOMS: atom_id res chain seq x y z
N MET A 1 25.89 -30.70 32.99
CA MET A 1 25.47 -29.30 33.13
C MET A 1 24.58 -28.95 31.94
N LYS A 2 23.27 -28.86 32.14
CA LYS A 2 22.28 -28.49 31.12
C LYS A 2 21.85 -27.04 31.42
N LYS A 3 22.05 -26.11 30.48
CA LYS A 3 21.55 -24.74 30.60
C LYS A 3 20.19 -24.67 29.90
N ALA A 4 19.16 -24.34 30.68
CA ALA A 4 17.80 -24.10 30.19
C ALA A 4 17.70 -22.63 29.71
N PHE A 5 17.07 -22.44 28.56
CA PHE A 5 16.60 -21.15 28.07
C PHE A 5 15.37 -20.73 28.88
N SER A 6 15.37 -19.51 29.41
CA SER A 6 14.21 -18.88 30.04
C SER A 6 13.74 -17.76 29.10
N ILE A 7 12.58 -17.95 28.47
CA ILE A 7 11.89 -16.93 27.68
C ILE A 7 10.90 -16.25 28.63
N LEU A 8 11.11 -14.95 28.84
CA LEU A 8 10.23 -14.10 29.64
C LEU A 8 9.09 -13.62 28.75
N THR A 9 7.94 -14.29 28.81
CA THR A 9 6.69 -13.84 28.19
C THR A 9 6.09 -12.74 29.08
N LEU A 10 6.01 -11.51 28.55
CA LEU A 10 5.32 -10.42 29.23
C LEU A 10 3.82 -10.50 28.91
N SER A 11 3.04 -10.75 29.96
CA SER A 11 1.58 -10.78 29.96
C SER A 11 0.99 -9.40 29.71
N LEU A 12 0.02 -9.28 28.80
CA LEU A 12 -0.94 -8.17 28.82
C LEU A 12 -2.24 -8.69 29.47
N ILE A 13 -2.54 -8.16 30.66
CA ILE A 13 -3.75 -8.47 31.43
C ILE A 13 -4.84 -7.44 31.10
N ALA A 14 -5.97 -7.99 30.67
CA ALA A 14 -7.37 -7.61 30.92
C ALA A 14 -7.84 -6.16 30.66
N GLY A 15 -8.69 -6.05 29.64
CA GLY A 15 -9.96 -5.31 29.74
C GLY A 15 -11.11 -6.31 29.72
N LEU A 16 -11.73 -6.53 30.89
CA LEU A 16 -12.93 -7.36 31.06
C LEU A 16 -14.17 -6.59 30.56
N TYR A 17 -14.85 -7.14 29.56
CA TYR A 17 -16.32 -7.05 29.46
C TYR A 17 -16.88 -8.43 29.13
N ALA A 18 -18.01 -8.73 29.76
CA ALA A 18 -18.54 -10.05 30.03
C ALA A 18 -19.33 -10.68 28.87
N CYS A 19 -19.40 -12.02 28.92
CA CYS A 19 -20.43 -12.91 28.37
C CYS A 19 -20.56 -13.01 26.84
N ASP A 20 -19.82 -13.93 26.22
CA ASP A 20 -20.35 -15.19 25.67
C ASP A 20 -19.17 -16.02 25.13
N GLY A 21 -19.24 -17.35 25.17
CA GLY A 21 -18.17 -18.27 24.78
C GLY A 21 -17.92 -18.35 23.26
N GLY A 22 -18.12 -17.26 22.53
CA GLY A 22 -17.79 -17.17 21.11
C GLY A 22 -16.28 -17.07 20.93
N LYS A 23 -15.70 -17.93 20.09
CA LYS A 23 -14.40 -17.64 19.49
C LYS A 23 -14.49 -16.22 18.89
N PRO A 24 -13.48 -15.34 19.07
CA PRO A 24 -13.43 -14.11 18.31
C PRO A 24 -13.53 -14.49 16.84
N THR A 25 -14.62 -14.05 16.20
CA THR A 25 -14.77 -14.22 14.75
C THR A 25 -13.66 -13.38 14.14
N PRO A 26 -12.79 -13.93 13.26
CA PRO A 26 -11.83 -13.12 12.55
C PRO A 26 -12.61 -11.98 11.91
N GLU A 27 -12.19 -10.74 12.18
CA GLU A 27 -12.78 -9.58 11.55
C GLU A 27 -12.73 -9.82 10.04
N PRO A 28 -13.86 -9.74 9.31
CA PRO A 28 -13.86 -10.00 7.88
C PRO A 28 -12.90 -9.03 7.21
N GLU A 29 -12.04 -9.54 6.31
CA GLU A 29 -11.16 -8.69 5.53
C GLU A 29 -12.01 -7.62 4.82
N PRO A 30 -11.57 -6.35 4.82
CA PRO A 30 -12.31 -5.27 4.19
C PRO A 30 -12.47 -5.57 2.68
N ASP A 31 -13.62 -5.20 2.13
CA ASP A 31 -13.92 -5.41 0.70
C ASP A 31 -12.83 -4.84 -0.21
N GLU A 32 -12.20 -3.74 0.19
CA GLU A 32 -11.08 -3.13 -0.52
C GLU A 32 -9.92 -2.90 0.46
N TYR A 33 -8.70 -3.20 0.03
CA TYR A 33 -7.48 -3.03 0.80
C TYR A 33 -6.28 -2.73 -0.11
N PHE A 34 -5.25 -2.18 0.50
CA PHE A 34 -3.91 -2.09 -0.06
C PHE A 34 -2.93 -2.29 1.09
N SER A 35 -1.82 -2.97 0.87
CA SER A 35 -0.82 -3.20 1.89
C SER A 35 0.53 -3.47 1.26
N PHE A 36 1.60 -3.29 2.02
CA PHE A 36 2.97 -3.58 1.59
C PHE A 36 3.91 -3.55 2.79
N TYR A 37 5.11 -4.08 2.60
CA TYR A 37 6.26 -3.82 3.46
C TYR A 37 7.15 -2.76 2.85
N ALA A 38 7.70 -1.87 3.67
CA ALA A 38 8.75 -0.94 3.28
C ALA A 38 9.91 -1.05 4.26
N ASP A 39 11.07 -1.52 3.80
CA ASP A 39 12.23 -1.86 4.65
C ASP A 39 11.79 -2.60 5.94
N ASP A 40 11.07 -3.71 5.77
CA ASP A 40 10.57 -4.61 6.83
C ASP A 40 9.45 -4.07 7.73
N GLU A 41 8.98 -2.83 7.56
CA GLU A 41 7.80 -2.34 8.26
C GLU A 41 6.54 -2.55 7.43
N TYR A 42 5.49 -3.10 8.06
CA TYR A 42 4.22 -3.40 7.41
C TYR A 42 3.25 -2.21 7.44
N PHE A 43 2.67 -1.89 6.29
CA PHE A 43 1.64 -0.88 6.13
C PHE A 43 0.36 -1.51 5.58
N ASN A 44 -0.77 -1.16 6.18
CA ASN A 44 -2.09 -1.65 5.77
C ASN A 44 -3.09 -0.50 5.64
N TYR A 45 -3.86 -0.53 4.55
CA TYR A 45 -4.76 0.54 4.12
C TYR A 45 -6.12 -0.09 3.83
N PRO A 46 -6.94 -0.38 4.86
CA PRO A 46 -8.31 -0.81 4.64
C PRO A 46 -9.14 0.34 4.05
N GLN A 47 -10.06 0.03 3.15
CA GLN A 47 -11.06 1.00 2.71
C GLN A 47 -12.06 1.30 3.83
N VAL A 48 -12.29 2.58 4.11
CA VAL A 48 -13.37 3.02 5.01
C VAL A 48 -14.54 3.51 4.16
N LYS A 49 -15.68 2.82 4.23
CA LYS A 49 -16.90 3.16 3.46
C LYS A 49 -17.42 4.56 3.84
N GLY A 50 -17.80 5.35 2.85
CA GLY A 50 -18.52 6.63 3.02
C GLY A 50 -17.65 7.89 3.01
N LEU A 51 -16.33 7.75 2.89
CA LEU A 51 -15.41 8.88 2.81
C LEU A 51 -14.90 8.97 1.36
N GLY A 52 -15.10 10.15 0.75
CA GLY A 52 -14.73 10.57 -0.61
C GLY A 52 -13.26 11.03 -0.72
N PHE A 53 -12.64 11.12 -1.91
CA PHE A 53 -11.26 11.67 -2.09
C PHE A 53 -11.26 13.18 -1.80
N THR A 54 -12.46 13.74 -1.68
CA THR A 54 -12.77 15.11 -1.33
C THR A 54 -13.13 15.30 0.16
N GLY A 55 -12.86 14.31 1.02
CA GLY A 55 -13.09 14.38 2.46
C GLY A 55 -11.99 13.69 3.27
N GLU A 56 -11.99 13.92 4.59
CA GLU A 56 -11.08 13.28 5.56
C GLU A 56 -11.19 11.75 5.46
N GLY A 57 -10.28 11.09 4.73
CA GLY A 57 -10.08 9.65 4.83
C GLY A 57 -10.48 8.76 3.66
N GLN A 58 -10.29 9.17 2.38
CA GLN A 58 -10.11 8.14 1.35
C GLN A 58 -8.76 7.49 1.45
N THR A 59 -8.76 6.17 1.39
CA THR A 59 -7.55 5.36 1.50
C THR A 59 -7.17 4.69 0.19
N LEU A 60 -8.07 4.47 -0.80
CA LEU A 60 -7.78 3.74 -2.05
C LEU A 60 -8.56 4.20 -3.29
N GLU A 61 -7.92 4.19 -4.46
CA GLU A 61 -8.59 4.34 -5.75
C GLU A 61 -7.80 3.76 -6.93
N ALA A 62 -8.51 3.53 -8.03
CA ALA A 62 -7.90 3.42 -9.34
C ALA A 62 -8.76 4.09 -10.40
N HIS A 63 -8.11 4.88 -11.24
CA HIS A 63 -8.76 5.70 -12.23
C HIS A 63 -7.78 6.13 -13.32
N LYS A 64 -8.35 6.64 -14.42
CA LYS A 64 -7.61 7.26 -15.51
C LYS A 64 -7.20 8.68 -15.13
N ILE A 65 -5.91 9.00 -15.19
CA ILE A 65 -5.39 10.36 -15.08
C ILE A 65 -5.22 10.92 -16.50
N GLY A 66 -5.95 11.98 -16.81
CA GLY A 66 -5.90 12.61 -18.12
C GLY A 66 -6.30 11.65 -19.26
N GLY A 67 -5.61 11.72 -20.40
CA GLY A 67 -5.89 10.88 -21.58
C GLY A 67 -5.00 9.63 -21.68
N THR A 68 -3.89 9.62 -20.95
CA THR A 68 -2.69 8.83 -21.30
C THR A 68 -2.21 7.91 -20.20
N GLU A 69 -2.75 8.03 -18.98
CA GLU A 69 -2.25 7.29 -17.81
C GLU A 69 -3.39 6.72 -16.99
N TYR A 70 -3.10 5.60 -16.32
CA TYR A 70 -3.97 4.99 -15.34
C TYR A 70 -3.19 4.83 -14.04
N VAL A 71 -3.82 5.12 -12.91
CA VAL A 71 -3.20 5.04 -11.60
C VAL A 71 -3.95 4.07 -10.71
N ILE A 72 -3.21 3.34 -9.88
CA ILE A 72 -3.72 2.73 -8.65
C ILE A 72 -3.02 3.43 -7.49
N SER A 73 -3.78 4.00 -6.56
CA SER A 73 -3.22 4.77 -5.45
C SER A 73 -3.86 4.45 -4.11
N GLY A 74 -3.11 4.72 -3.05
CA GLY A 74 -3.59 4.64 -1.68
C GLY A 74 -3.01 5.72 -0.77
N ARG A 75 -3.76 6.16 0.24
CA ARG A 75 -3.39 7.25 1.16
C ARG A 75 -3.23 6.73 2.59
N LEU A 76 -2.15 7.14 3.25
CA LEU A 76 -1.84 6.80 4.63
C LEU A 76 -2.89 7.36 5.58
N LYS A 77 -3.44 6.50 6.44
CA LYS A 77 -4.46 6.89 7.42
C LYS A 77 -3.97 7.94 8.42
N ASP A 78 -2.73 7.79 8.88
CA ASP A 78 -2.14 8.63 9.94
C ASP A 78 -1.20 9.72 9.39
N ALA A 79 -1.06 9.79 8.06
CA ALA A 79 -0.36 10.86 7.37
C ALA A 79 -1.30 11.39 6.28
N PRO A 80 -2.08 12.45 6.55
CA PRO A 80 -3.10 12.92 5.62
C PRO A 80 -2.53 13.24 4.24
N ASP A 81 -1.23 13.58 4.12
CA ASP A 81 -0.56 13.86 2.85
C ASP A 81 0.20 12.65 2.27
N GLY A 82 0.31 11.56 3.03
CA GLY A 82 1.04 10.36 2.65
C GLY A 82 0.34 9.58 1.55
N LEU A 83 0.98 9.40 0.40
CA LEU A 83 0.40 8.82 -0.82
C LEU A 83 1.32 7.76 -1.40
N ILE A 84 0.79 6.62 -1.83
CA ILE A 84 1.46 5.69 -2.75
C ILE A 84 0.70 5.65 -4.07
N SER A 85 1.41 5.60 -5.20
CA SER A 85 0.82 5.56 -6.53
C SER A 85 1.63 4.66 -7.47
N LEU A 86 0.92 3.76 -8.15
CA LEU A 86 1.44 2.87 -9.19
C LEU A 86 0.91 3.37 -10.54
N TYR A 87 1.82 3.74 -11.44
CA TYR A 87 1.46 4.34 -12.72
C TYR A 87 1.54 3.33 -13.85
N PHE A 88 0.54 3.35 -14.71
CA PHE A 88 0.46 2.52 -15.89
C PHE A 88 0.30 3.41 -17.13
N PRO A 89 1.09 3.19 -18.18
CA PRO A 89 0.92 3.89 -19.44
C PRO A 89 -0.36 3.41 -20.12
N GLY A 90 -1.05 4.35 -20.75
CA GLY A 90 -2.38 4.14 -21.29
C GLY A 90 -3.45 4.47 -20.27
N GLY A 91 -4.57 5.03 -20.74
CA GLY A 91 -5.69 5.41 -19.88
C GLY A 91 -6.55 4.24 -19.39
N HIS A 92 -5.97 3.06 -19.19
CA HIS A 92 -6.63 1.84 -18.76
C HIS A 92 -5.63 0.91 -18.03
N ILE A 93 -6.17 -0.07 -17.30
CA ILE A 93 -5.38 -1.12 -16.65
C ILE A 93 -4.68 -1.97 -17.73
N PRO A 94 -3.41 -2.34 -17.57
CA PRO A 94 -2.73 -3.24 -18.51
C PRO A 94 -3.42 -4.60 -18.66
N ASP A 95 -3.52 -5.06 -19.91
CA ASP A 95 -4.11 -6.37 -20.24
C ASP A 95 -3.24 -7.56 -19.78
N GLN A 96 -1.92 -7.35 -19.63
CA GLN A 96 -0.97 -8.38 -19.23
C GLN A 96 -0.95 -8.62 -17.72
N ASP A 97 -0.98 -9.89 -17.30
CA ASP A 97 -0.97 -10.31 -15.89
C ASP A 97 0.21 -9.77 -15.10
N THR A 98 1.40 -9.72 -15.71
CA THR A 98 2.56 -9.08 -15.11
C THR A 98 2.89 -7.81 -15.88
N PHE A 99 2.95 -6.69 -15.18
CA PHE A 99 3.36 -5.40 -15.71
C PHE A 99 4.66 -4.95 -15.03
N VAL A 100 5.65 -4.54 -15.81
CA VAL A 100 6.90 -3.96 -15.27
C VAL A 100 6.64 -2.49 -14.95
N LEU A 101 6.69 -2.15 -13.66
CA LEU A 101 6.58 -0.76 -13.21
C LEU A 101 7.89 -0.02 -13.50
N THR A 102 7.82 0.97 -14.37
CA THR A 102 8.89 1.96 -14.58
C THR A 102 8.62 3.26 -13.84
N GLU A 103 7.42 3.43 -13.30
CA GLU A 103 7.02 4.61 -12.54
C GLU A 103 6.09 4.21 -11.38
N ALA A 104 6.51 4.58 -10.18
CA ALA A 104 5.71 4.57 -8.97
C ALA A 104 6.26 5.65 -8.05
N SER A 105 5.42 6.18 -7.17
CA SER A 105 5.84 7.19 -6.20
C SER A 105 5.23 6.93 -4.84
N ILE A 106 5.98 7.32 -3.81
CA ILE A 106 5.52 7.38 -2.43
C ILE A 106 5.83 8.79 -1.92
N TYR A 107 4.83 9.53 -1.46
CA TYR A 107 4.97 10.87 -0.91
C TYR A 107 4.66 10.87 0.59
N ASP A 108 5.31 11.75 1.32
CA ASP A 108 5.15 11.98 2.77
C ASP A 108 5.11 10.68 3.59
N PHE A 109 5.99 9.75 3.25
CA PHE A 109 6.04 8.40 3.79
C PHE A 109 6.72 8.33 5.15
N ARG A 110 6.00 7.95 6.22
CA ARG A 110 6.47 8.00 7.63
C ARG A 110 6.75 9.42 8.16
N SER A 111 7.08 10.38 7.29
CA SER A 111 7.42 11.77 7.59
C SER A 111 7.28 12.63 6.33
N SER A 112 6.96 13.92 6.49
CA SER A 112 6.78 14.90 5.41
C SER A 112 8.02 15.23 4.56
N SER A 113 9.14 14.54 4.78
CA SER A 113 10.41 14.71 4.05
C SER A 113 10.88 13.43 3.36
N ASN A 114 10.01 12.42 3.36
CA ASN A 114 10.32 11.09 2.83
C ASN A 114 9.45 10.85 1.60
N ASN A 115 9.98 11.30 0.48
CA ASN A 115 9.39 11.06 -0.82
C ASN A 115 10.29 10.08 -1.56
N PHE A 116 9.70 9.16 -2.31
CA PHE A 116 10.41 8.12 -3.04
C PHE A 116 9.81 7.96 -4.42
N ARG A 117 10.65 7.73 -5.44
CA ARG A 117 10.21 7.53 -6.82
C ARG A 117 11.01 6.40 -7.49
N ILE A 118 10.33 5.61 -8.32
CA ILE A 118 11.02 4.74 -9.28
C ILE A 118 11.64 5.63 -10.36
N GLU A 119 12.96 5.52 -10.52
CA GLU A 119 13.72 6.16 -11.58
C GLU A 119 14.77 5.18 -12.10
N SER A 120 15.12 5.27 -13.38
CA SER A 120 16.11 4.38 -14.00
C SER A 120 17.42 4.40 -13.20
N PRO A 121 18.03 3.22 -12.89
CA PRO A 121 17.73 1.89 -13.45
C PRO A 121 16.75 1.05 -12.60
N LEU A 122 16.13 1.62 -11.56
CA LEU A 122 15.19 0.88 -10.73
C LEU A 122 13.91 0.58 -11.49
N SER A 123 13.28 -0.52 -11.11
CA SER A 123 11.99 -0.93 -11.63
C SER A 123 11.25 -1.74 -10.57
N GLY A 124 10.00 -2.03 -10.86
CA GLY A 124 9.20 -2.94 -10.07
C GLY A 124 8.33 -3.81 -10.96
N LYS A 125 7.40 -4.50 -10.33
CA LYS A 125 6.37 -5.26 -11.03
C LYS A 125 5.05 -5.20 -10.29
N VAL A 126 3.98 -5.29 -11.06
CA VAL A 126 2.61 -5.55 -10.60
C VAL A 126 2.18 -6.87 -11.22
N ILE A 127 1.57 -7.74 -10.42
CA ILE A 127 0.97 -8.99 -10.87
C ILE A 127 -0.52 -8.93 -10.55
N PHE A 128 -1.33 -8.78 -11.59
CA PHE A 128 -2.79 -8.81 -11.45
C PHE A 128 -3.28 -10.24 -11.35
N THR A 129 -4.22 -10.49 -10.43
CA THR A 129 -4.88 -11.79 -10.23
C THR A 129 -6.36 -11.75 -10.55
N GLU A 130 -6.97 -10.56 -10.55
CA GLU A 130 -8.35 -10.35 -10.98
C GLU A 130 -8.49 -9.00 -11.69
N ARG A 131 -9.21 -8.99 -12.82
CA ARG A 131 -9.66 -7.77 -13.52
C ARG A 131 -11.12 -7.93 -13.92
N SER A 132 -12.01 -7.29 -13.19
CA SER A 132 -13.43 -7.24 -13.47
C SER A 132 -13.97 -5.84 -13.20
N GLY A 133 -15.16 -5.53 -13.73
CA GLY A 133 -15.82 -4.25 -13.44
C GLY A 133 -16.19 -4.09 -11.96
N SER A 134 -16.19 -5.17 -11.19
CA SER A 134 -16.46 -5.18 -9.75
C SER A 134 -15.21 -5.25 -8.89
N ARG A 135 -14.03 -5.54 -9.47
CA ARG A 135 -12.83 -5.85 -8.69
C ARG A 135 -11.56 -5.79 -9.52
N LEU A 136 -10.53 -5.18 -8.95
CA LEU A 136 -9.16 -5.23 -9.42
C LEU A 136 -8.26 -5.67 -8.27
N THR A 137 -7.59 -6.81 -8.43
CA THR A 137 -6.78 -7.43 -7.38
C THR A 137 -5.41 -7.79 -7.93
N GLY A 138 -4.38 -7.67 -7.09
CA GLY A 138 -3.04 -8.06 -7.47
C GLY A 138 -2.01 -7.87 -6.35
N THR A 139 -0.77 -8.12 -6.72
CA THR A 139 0.41 -7.88 -5.89
C THR A 139 1.39 -6.95 -6.58
N PHE A 140 2.29 -6.33 -5.82
CA PHE A 140 3.33 -5.48 -6.36
C PHE A 140 4.60 -5.50 -5.50
N GLU A 141 5.71 -5.18 -6.13
CA GLU A 141 7.00 -4.93 -5.46
C GLU A 141 7.80 -3.96 -6.33
N PHE A 142 8.59 -3.09 -5.71
CA PHE A 142 9.47 -2.18 -6.41
C PHE A 142 10.56 -1.63 -5.51
N GLN A 143 11.60 -1.07 -6.11
CA GLN A 143 12.60 -0.26 -5.42
C GLN A 143 12.48 1.18 -5.89
N ALA A 144 12.71 2.13 -4.98
CA ALA A 144 12.60 3.55 -5.29
C ALA A 144 13.73 4.34 -4.64
N PHE A 145 14.22 5.37 -5.34
CA PHE A 145 15.16 6.34 -4.78
C PHE A 145 14.43 7.35 -3.92
N LYS A 146 15.07 7.82 -2.87
CA LYS A 146 14.59 9.00 -2.14
C LYS A 146 14.66 10.23 -3.03
N TYR A 147 13.55 10.93 -3.11
CA TYR A 147 13.30 12.12 -3.91
C TYR A 147 13.13 13.34 -2.99
N HIS A 148 13.68 14.48 -3.42
CA HIS A 148 13.63 15.77 -2.74
C HIS A 148 12.77 16.75 -3.53
N PRO A 149 11.46 16.89 -3.26
CA PRO A 149 10.57 17.75 -4.05
C PRO A 149 11.02 19.21 -4.13
N GLU A 150 11.72 19.70 -3.09
CA GLU A 150 12.25 21.05 -3.00
C GLU A 150 13.38 21.35 -3.99
N THR A 151 14.21 20.35 -4.33
CA THR A 151 15.32 20.49 -5.28
C THR A 151 15.07 19.77 -6.60
N GLY A 152 14.11 18.84 -6.63
CA GLY A 152 13.90 17.91 -7.74
C GLY A 152 14.97 16.81 -7.83
N GLU A 153 15.84 16.68 -6.84
CA GLU A 153 16.97 15.75 -6.87
C GLU A 153 16.62 14.38 -6.28
N LEU A 154 17.29 13.35 -6.78
CA LEU A 154 17.31 12.00 -6.22
C LEU A 154 18.56 11.83 -5.38
N SER A 155 18.46 11.11 -4.26
CA SER A 155 19.62 10.68 -3.49
C SER A 155 19.92 9.19 -3.71
N ASP A 156 21.11 8.75 -3.31
CA ASP A 156 21.53 7.34 -3.39
C ASP A 156 20.80 6.42 -2.39
N THR A 157 19.89 6.97 -1.58
CA THR A 157 19.07 6.17 -0.66
C THR A 157 17.98 5.44 -1.43
N VAL A 158 17.96 4.11 -1.34
CA VAL A 158 16.95 3.25 -1.95
C VAL A 158 16.09 2.61 -0.87
N ILE A 159 14.78 2.62 -1.05
CA ILE A 159 13.81 1.86 -0.25
C ILE A 159 13.32 0.65 -1.04
N SER A 160 13.07 -0.46 -0.35
CA SER A 160 12.43 -1.64 -0.95
C SER A 160 10.98 -1.76 -0.52
N ILE A 161 10.09 -1.84 -1.49
CA ILE A 161 8.67 -2.13 -1.31
C ILE A 161 8.41 -3.56 -1.72
N THR A 162 7.98 -4.39 -0.76
CA THR A 162 7.83 -5.83 -0.94
C THR A 162 6.47 -6.30 -0.46
N GLU A 163 6.06 -7.48 -0.94
CA GLU A 163 4.79 -8.13 -0.60
C GLU A 163 3.58 -7.20 -0.69
N GLY A 164 3.63 -6.24 -1.64
CA GLY A 164 2.54 -5.33 -1.89
C GLY A 164 1.31 -6.10 -2.36
N LYS A 165 0.13 -5.75 -1.86
CA LYS A 165 -1.15 -6.34 -2.25
C LYS A 165 -2.19 -5.24 -2.39
N PHE A 166 -3.11 -5.42 -3.32
CA PHE A 166 -4.29 -4.57 -3.43
C PHE A 166 -5.50 -5.39 -3.86
N SER A 167 -6.66 -4.94 -3.40
CA SER A 167 -7.99 -5.34 -3.85
C SER A 167 -8.84 -4.08 -3.82
N ILE A 168 -9.30 -3.61 -4.97
CA ILE A 168 -10.06 -2.36 -5.08
C ILE A 168 -11.24 -2.55 -6.02
N ILE A 169 -12.23 -1.67 -5.93
CA ILE A 169 -13.32 -1.56 -6.90
C ILE A 169 -12.94 -0.43 -7.86
N PRO A 170 -12.64 -0.71 -9.14
CA PRO A 170 -12.30 0.33 -10.10
C PRO A 170 -13.42 1.36 -10.19
N LYS A 171 -13.08 2.65 -10.11
CA LYS A 171 -14.06 3.71 -10.41
C LYS A 171 -14.12 3.87 -11.93
N SER A 172 -15.34 3.80 -12.48
CA SER A 172 -15.63 4.01 -13.91
C SER A 172 -15.37 5.43 -14.36
#